data_AF-A0AAN9AS21-F1
#
_entry.id   AF-A0AAN9AS21-F1
#
_cell.length_a   1.000
_cell.length_b   1.000
_cell.length_c   1.000
_cell.angle_alpha   90.00
_cell.angle_beta   90.00
_cell.angle_gamma   90.00
#
_symmetry.space_group_name_H-M   'P 1'
#
loop_
_entity.id
_entity.type
_entity.pdbx_description
1 polymer ?
#
loop_
_entity_poly.entity_id
_entity_poly.type
_entity_poly.pdbx_seq_one_letter_code
_entity_poly.pdbx_strand_id
1 'polypeptide(L)'
;MHFSLPDTQELKDEGGAPYTVYNIHINGVFHCSARYKQLRQFHEQLRKEFGPQPLPPFPPKKLLSLASHEVEERRCMLERYIQLVSQDPVMGSSATFNTFLHSAQQDSQKETPERVSLDIYLMNGHKITVSVTSTDQTDDVLEAVASQIEIPNDLVYYFGIYLVRKEEDSMAIVRKMQDFESPFISLRTANKDKGINRIVLRKSYWDSSLDDELLDNKVTLNLLFVQTVNDLERGWILATPDQLKHMKKLVSRGSKKEYLRFSRTLKYYGYIQFKPCLTDYPSPNTRVVAASGGRELNFRVQVGDQVKEGIFKITRMRCWRITTVYPKEGESGYTKSGSAQLELSFEYLMSKDTLRWIAIVSEQAMLMSMCLQSMVDELIMKKQGKRFKRPQDRLQQKSQKGGKPLSPIDPSGEKSKMNGKGENGVTENDAFEGIGDDDL
;
A
#
# COMPACT_ATOMS: atom_id res chain seq x y z
N MET A 1 4.04 2.33 -5.64
CA MET A 1 2.65 1.78 -5.62
C MET A 1 2.40 1.05 -6.94
N HIS A 2 1.43 0.12 -6.99
CA HIS A 2 1.06 -0.55 -8.24
C HIS A 2 -0.28 -0.05 -8.76
N PHE A 3 -0.29 0.57 -9.94
CA PHE A 3 -1.46 1.03 -10.67
C PHE A 3 -1.74 0.09 -11.84
N SER A 4 -3.01 -0.17 -12.08
CA SER A 4 -3.50 -0.90 -13.25
C SER A 4 -4.82 -0.31 -13.72
N LEU A 5 -5.08 -0.33 -15.02
CA LEU A 5 -6.35 0.05 -15.63
C LEU A 5 -6.91 -1.18 -16.35
N PRO A 6 -7.43 -2.19 -15.64
CA PRO A 6 -7.75 -3.49 -16.23
C PRO A 6 -8.81 -3.40 -17.34
N ASP A 7 -9.70 -2.41 -17.29
CA ASP A 7 -10.81 -2.28 -18.23
C ASP A 7 -11.29 -0.82 -18.39
N THR A 8 -12.21 -0.66 -19.35
CA THR A 8 -12.91 0.60 -19.61
C THR A 8 -14.41 0.36 -19.58
N GLN A 9 -15.17 1.38 -19.17
CA GLN A 9 -16.63 1.33 -19.17
C GLN A 9 -17.20 2.49 -19.98
N GLU A 10 -18.26 2.25 -20.74
CA GLU A 10 -19.07 3.31 -21.35
C GLU A 10 -20.20 3.72 -20.40
N LEU A 11 -20.25 5.01 -20.09
CA LEU A 11 -21.27 5.63 -19.26
C LEU A 11 -22.01 6.69 -20.08
N LYS A 12 -23.15 7.18 -19.58
CA LYS A 12 -23.89 8.29 -20.17
C LYS A 12 -23.83 9.51 -19.27
N ASP A 13 -23.70 10.70 -19.86
CA ASP A 13 -23.81 11.95 -19.11
C ASP A 13 -25.27 12.28 -18.80
N GLU A 14 -25.52 13.37 -18.07
CA GLU A 14 -26.87 13.81 -17.73
C GLU A 14 -27.72 14.13 -18.97
N GLY A 15 -27.07 14.49 -20.09
CA GLY A 15 -27.70 14.69 -21.40
C GLY A 15 -27.87 13.42 -22.22
N GLY A 16 -27.48 12.26 -21.69
CA GLY A 16 -27.58 10.96 -22.35
C GLY A 16 -26.46 10.65 -23.35
N ALA A 17 -25.48 11.54 -23.53
CA ALA A 17 -24.36 11.31 -24.45
C ALA A 17 -23.36 10.30 -23.85
N PRO A 18 -22.93 9.29 -24.62
CA PRO A 18 -22.00 8.28 -24.14
C PRO A 18 -20.58 8.84 -23.99
N TYR A 19 -19.88 8.38 -22.95
CA TYR A 19 -18.46 8.65 -22.74
C TYR A 19 -17.75 7.46 -22.10
N THR A 20 -16.48 7.30 -22.42
CA THR A 20 -15.64 6.24 -21.85
C THR A 20 -14.94 6.71 -20.57
N VAL A 21 -14.98 5.86 -19.55
CA VAL A 21 -14.14 5.95 -18.35
C VAL A 21 -13.13 4.82 -18.30
N TYR A 22 -12.01 5.08 -17.63
CA TYR A 22 -10.93 4.14 -17.39
C TYR A 22 -10.97 3.77 -15.90
N ASN A 23 -11.09 2.49 -15.60
CA ASN A 23 -11.19 2.01 -14.23
C ASN A 23 -9.80 1.86 -13.64
N ILE A 24 -9.45 2.69 -12.66
CA ILE A 24 -8.14 2.75 -12.04
C ILE A 24 -8.16 1.87 -10.80
N HIS A 25 -7.33 0.84 -10.81
CA HIS A 25 -7.07 -0.06 -9.69
C HIS A 25 -5.71 0.26 -9.08
N ILE A 26 -5.68 0.37 -7.75
CA ILE A 26 -4.46 0.62 -6.98
C ILE A 26 -4.24 -0.57 -6.07
N ASN A 27 -3.05 -1.18 -6.16
CA ASN A 27 -2.67 -2.36 -5.39
C ASN A 27 -3.76 -3.45 -5.49
N GLY A 28 -4.25 -3.71 -6.71
CA GLY A 28 -5.23 -4.75 -7.01
C GLY A 28 -6.68 -4.43 -6.61
N VAL A 29 -6.95 -3.25 -6.04
CA VAL A 29 -8.30 -2.84 -5.61
C VAL A 29 -8.80 -1.70 -6.49
N PHE A 30 -10.05 -1.78 -6.92
CA PHE A 30 -10.71 -0.66 -7.61
C PHE A 30 -10.69 0.59 -6.74
N HIS A 31 -10.15 1.69 -7.27
CA HIS A 31 -10.07 2.97 -6.57
C HIS A 31 -11.06 4.00 -7.13
N CYS A 32 -11.03 4.22 -8.45
CA CYS A 32 -11.90 5.19 -9.11
C CYS A 32 -12.07 4.90 -10.61
N SER A 33 -13.05 5.54 -11.22
CA SER A 33 -13.23 5.63 -12.68
C SER A 33 -12.96 7.07 -13.12
N ALA A 34 -12.04 7.26 -14.06
CA ALA A 34 -11.69 8.59 -14.56
C ALA A 34 -11.90 8.71 -16.07
N ARG A 35 -12.39 9.85 -16.53
CA ARG A 35 -12.43 10.18 -17.97
C ARG A 35 -11.05 10.58 -18.45
N TYR A 36 -10.78 10.38 -19.74
CA TYR A 36 -9.56 10.89 -20.39
C TYR A 36 -9.36 12.40 -20.13
N LYS A 37 -10.43 13.20 -20.16
CA LYS A 37 -10.35 14.66 -19.87
C LYS A 37 -9.83 14.94 -18.45
N GLN A 38 -10.24 14.15 -17.45
CA GLN A 38 -9.78 14.30 -16.06
C GLN A 38 -8.29 13.93 -15.94
N LEU A 39 -7.88 12.79 -16.53
CA LEU A 39 -6.47 12.38 -16.55
C LEU A 39 -5.58 13.38 -17.29
N ARG A 40 -6.09 14.01 -18.36
CA ARG A 40 -5.38 15.07 -19.07
C ARG A 40 -5.26 16.32 -18.22
N GLN A 41 -6.33 16.75 -17.54
CA GLN A 41 -6.26 17.89 -16.62
C GLN A 41 -5.23 17.66 -15.50
N PHE A 42 -5.19 16.43 -14.97
CA PHE A 42 -4.18 16.02 -14.01
C PHE A 42 -2.75 16.13 -14.59
N HIS A 43 -2.51 15.65 -15.82
CA HIS A 43 -1.23 15.84 -16.51
C HIS A 43 -0.83 17.32 -16.64
N GLU A 44 -1.78 18.18 -17.02
CA GLU A 44 -1.51 19.61 -17.14
C GLU A 44 -1.19 20.28 -15.80
N GLN A 45 -1.82 19.82 -14.70
CA GLN A 45 -1.51 20.30 -13.35
C GLN A 45 -0.11 19.87 -12.91
N LEU A 46 0.29 18.62 -13.16
CA LEU A 46 1.66 18.17 -12.91
C LEU A 46 2.67 18.99 -13.72
N ARG A 47 2.37 19.25 -15.00
CA ARG A 47 3.23 20.06 -15.87
C ARG A 47 3.40 21.48 -15.34
N LYS A 48 2.33 22.05 -14.79
CA LYS A 48 2.37 23.37 -14.14
C LYS A 48 3.16 23.35 -12.84
N GLU A 49 3.04 22.30 -12.02
CA GLU A 49 3.74 22.18 -10.74
C GLU A 49 5.25 21.93 -10.91
N PHE A 50 5.64 21.08 -11.88
CA PHE A 50 7.03 20.64 -12.08
C PHE A 50 7.76 21.34 -13.25
N GLY A 51 7.05 22.20 -13.99
CA GLY A 51 7.62 23.07 -15.02
C GLY A 51 8.32 22.30 -16.15
N PRO A 52 9.62 22.54 -16.42
CA PRO A 52 10.34 21.95 -17.54
C PRO A 52 10.79 20.49 -17.29
N GLN A 53 10.53 19.91 -16.11
CA GLN A 53 10.86 18.51 -15.86
C GLN A 53 10.14 17.59 -16.86
N PRO A 54 10.83 16.57 -17.39
CA PRO A 54 10.23 15.65 -18.35
C PRO A 54 9.16 14.82 -17.65
N LEU A 55 7.89 15.09 -17.96
CA LEU A 55 6.79 14.22 -17.56
C LEU A 55 6.77 12.95 -18.43
N PRO A 56 6.28 11.82 -17.89
CA PRO A 56 6.02 10.64 -18.69
C PRO A 56 5.11 10.97 -19.89
N PRO A 57 5.29 10.30 -21.05
CA PRO A 57 4.48 10.54 -22.23
C PRO A 57 2.99 10.37 -21.95
N PHE A 58 2.21 11.42 -22.23
CA PHE A 58 0.75 11.38 -22.08
C PHE A 58 0.08 11.09 -23.44
N PRO A 59 -0.94 10.22 -23.50
CA PRO A 59 -1.61 9.89 -24.76
C PRO A 59 -2.24 11.13 -25.43
N PRO A 60 -2.08 11.31 -26.76
CA PRO A 60 -2.57 12.50 -27.46
C PRO A 60 -4.09 12.51 -27.63
N LYS A 61 -4.66 13.71 -27.74
CA LYS A 61 -6.08 13.90 -28.07
C LYS A 61 -6.31 13.59 -29.54
N LYS A 62 -7.22 12.65 -29.84
CA LYS A 62 -7.73 12.41 -31.19
C LYS A 62 -8.97 13.28 -31.46
N LEU A 63 -9.19 13.61 -32.72
CA LEU A 63 -10.22 14.57 -33.17
C LEU A 63 -11.56 13.96 -33.51
N LEU A 64 -11.57 12.66 -33.76
CA LEU A 64 -12.75 11.88 -34.05
C LEU A 64 -13.06 10.99 -32.85
N SER A 65 -14.26 10.41 -32.82
CA SER A 65 -14.59 9.32 -31.91
C SER A 65 -13.57 8.20 -32.08
N LEU A 66 -13.19 7.58 -30.96
CA LEU A 66 -12.25 6.47 -30.99
C LEU A 66 -12.94 5.18 -31.42
N ALA A 67 -12.29 4.41 -32.30
CA ALA A 67 -12.61 3.00 -32.46
C ALA A 67 -12.15 2.19 -31.24
N SER A 68 -12.72 1.01 -31.01
CA SER A 68 -12.42 0.18 -29.83
C SER A 68 -10.93 -0.14 -29.65
N HIS A 69 -10.20 -0.39 -30.74
CA HIS A 69 -8.76 -0.63 -30.68
C HIS A 69 -7.96 0.62 -30.24
N GLU A 70 -8.43 1.82 -30.58
CA GLU A 70 -7.80 3.09 -30.15
C GLU A 70 -8.12 3.42 -28.69
N VAL A 71 -9.28 2.96 -28.18
CA VAL A 71 -9.61 3.04 -26.75
C VAL A 71 -8.66 2.16 -25.95
N GLU A 72 -8.42 0.93 -26.42
CA GLU A 72 -7.51 -0.01 -25.78
C GLU A 72 -6.05 0.48 -25.82
N GLU A 73 -5.59 0.99 -26.97
CA GLU A 73 -4.27 1.62 -27.08
C GLU A 73 -4.12 2.77 -26.06
N ARG A 74 -5.13 3.63 -25.96
CA ARG A 74 -5.15 4.73 -24.98
C ARG A 74 -5.17 4.21 -23.54
N ARG A 75 -5.91 3.14 -23.24
CA ARG A 75 -5.94 2.51 -21.90
C ARG A 75 -4.53 2.08 -21.48
N CYS A 76 -3.82 1.35 -22.35
CA CYS A 76 -2.43 0.93 -22.12
C CYS A 76 -1.49 2.12 -21.87
N MET A 77 -1.61 3.18 -22.67
CA MET A 77 -0.79 4.39 -22.50
C MET A 77 -1.10 5.11 -21.19
N LEU A 78 -2.37 5.21 -20.79
CA LEU A 78 -2.78 5.83 -19.53
C LEU A 78 -2.31 5.02 -18.31
N GLU A 79 -2.35 3.69 -18.40
CA GLU A 79 -1.85 2.78 -17.36
C GLU A 79 -0.35 2.99 -17.14
N ARG A 80 0.44 2.96 -18.24
CA ARG A 80 1.87 3.24 -18.18
C ARG A 80 2.15 4.64 -17.63
N TYR A 81 1.40 5.64 -18.07
CA TYR A 81 1.55 7.02 -17.61
C TYR A 81 1.37 7.15 -16.10
N ILE A 82 0.25 6.66 -15.55
CA ILE A 82 -0.03 6.81 -14.11
C ILE A 82 0.93 5.98 -13.25
N GLN A 83 1.35 4.80 -13.74
CA GLN A 83 2.35 3.97 -13.08
C GLN A 83 3.68 4.73 -12.94
N LEU A 84 4.20 5.31 -14.03
CA LEU A 84 5.45 6.08 -14.03
C LEU A 84 5.36 7.31 -13.13
N VAL A 85 4.27 8.07 -13.19
CA VAL A 85 4.04 9.22 -12.30
C VAL A 85 4.04 8.79 -10.83
N SER A 86 3.46 7.63 -10.51
CA SER A 86 3.39 7.13 -9.14
C SER A 86 4.70 6.57 -8.58
N GLN A 87 5.64 6.21 -9.46
CA GLN A 87 6.96 5.69 -9.11
C GLN A 87 8.00 6.81 -8.94
N ASP A 88 7.77 7.97 -9.55
CA ASP A 88 8.61 9.13 -9.32
C ASP A 88 8.48 9.61 -7.86
N PRO A 89 9.59 9.73 -7.11
CA PRO A 89 9.56 10.02 -5.67
C PRO A 89 9.02 11.42 -5.34
N VAL A 90 9.07 12.36 -6.30
CA VAL A 90 8.61 13.74 -6.13
C VAL A 90 7.16 13.88 -6.60
N MET A 91 6.84 13.35 -7.78
CA MET A 91 5.49 13.43 -8.34
C MET A 91 4.50 12.55 -7.58
N GLY A 92 4.87 11.30 -7.29
CA GLY A 92 3.99 10.35 -6.59
C GLY A 92 3.66 10.76 -5.15
N SER A 93 4.49 11.61 -4.54
CA SER A 93 4.26 12.19 -3.21
C SER A 93 3.67 13.61 -3.25
N SER A 94 3.37 14.15 -4.43
CA SER A 94 2.92 15.53 -4.56
C SER A 94 1.47 15.72 -4.09
N ALA A 95 1.15 16.96 -3.71
CA ALA A 95 -0.22 17.33 -3.36
C ALA A 95 -1.17 17.18 -4.55
N THR A 96 -0.73 17.56 -5.76
CA THR A 96 -1.52 17.40 -6.99
C THR A 96 -1.87 15.94 -7.25
N PHE A 97 -0.92 15.02 -7.09
CA PHE A 97 -1.16 13.57 -7.21
C PHE A 97 -2.20 13.08 -6.20
N ASN A 98 -2.00 13.42 -4.92
CA ASN A 98 -2.92 13.01 -3.86
C ASN A 98 -4.32 13.60 -4.03
N THR A 99 -4.45 14.89 -4.38
CA THR A 99 -5.74 15.53 -4.61
C THR A 99 -6.48 14.91 -5.78
N PHE A 100 -5.80 14.61 -6.89
CA PHE A 100 -6.43 13.96 -8.04
C PHE A 100 -7.06 12.62 -7.66
N LEU A 101 -6.30 11.73 -7.01
CA LEU A 101 -6.79 10.41 -6.62
C LEU A 101 -7.89 10.49 -5.56
N HIS A 102 -7.77 11.42 -4.63
CA HIS A 102 -8.76 11.63 -3.59
C HIS A 102 -10.10 12.10 -4.16
N SER A 103 -10.09 13.13 -5.00
CA SER A 103 -11.30 13.64 -5.66
C SER A 103 -11.91 12.58 -6.58
N ALA A 104 -11.09 11.87 -7.36
CA ALA A 104 -11.59 10.82 -8.26
C ALA A 104 -12.29 9.68 -7.49
N GLN A 105 -11.80 9.32 -6.29
CA GLN A 105 -12.46 8.33 -5.43
C GLN A 105 -13.85 8.78 -4.99
N GLN A 106 -13.97 10.04 -4.55
CA GLN A 106 -15.25 10.63 -4.13
C GLN A 106 -16.24 10.67 -5.29
N ASP A 107 -15.82 11.19 -6.44
CA ASP A 107 -16.64 11.30 -7.65
C ASP A 107 -17.20 9.92 -8.08
N SER A 108 -16.34 8.90 -8.08
CA SER A 108 -16.72 7.54 -8.51
C SER A 108 -17.74 6.89 -7.59
N GLN A 109 -17.69 7.20 -6.30
CA GLN A 109 -18.66 6.70 -5.31
C GLN A 109 -19.84 7.65 -5.11
N LYS A 110 -19.88 8.79 -5.84
CA LYS A 110 -20.87 9.86 -5.70
C LYS A 110 -21.04 10.30 -4.24
N GLU A 111 -19.93 10.35 -3.51
CA GLU A 111 -19.94 10.67 -2.08
C GLU A 111 -20.01 12.17 -1.87
N THR A 112 -21.02 12.64 -1.15
CA THR A 112 -21.09 14.03 -0.67
C THR A 112 -20.54 14.12 0.75
N PRO A 113 -19.73 15.14 1.08
CA PRO A 113 -19.20 15.32 2.43
C PRO A 113 -20.32 15.39 3.49
N GLU A 114 -20.33 14.44 4.41
CA GLU A 114 -21.24 14.42 5.55
C GLU A 114 -20.53 14.00 6.84
N ARG A 115 -21.05 14.43 8.00
CA ARG A 115 -20.51 14.01 9.30
C ARG A 115 -20.93 12.59 9.61
N VAL A 116 -19.95 11.73 9.84
CA VAL A 116 -20.15 10.30 10.13
C VAL A 116 -19.41 9.87 11.39
N SER A 117 -19.90 8.81 12.02
CA SER A 117 -19.19 8.10 13.08
C SER A 117 -18.43 6.93 12.46
N LEU A 118 -17.10 6.93 12.61
CA LEU A 118 -16.25 5.88 12.07
C LEU A 118 -15.58 5.09 13.20
N ASP A 119 -15.75 3.77 13.16
CA ASP A 119 -15.16 2.85 14.15
C ASP A 119 -13.73 2.46 13.72
N ILE A 120 -12.76 2.81 14.55
CA ILE A 120 -11.35 2.42 14.44
C ILE A 120 -11.02 1.41 15.52
N TYR A 121 -10.48 0.26 15.14
CA TYR A 121 -10.18 -0.83 16.06
C TYR A 121 -8.69 -0.88 16.41
N LEU A 122 -8.40 -1.43 17.59
CA LEU A 122 -7.06 -1.88 17.96
C LEU A 122 -6.92 -3.38 17.67
N MET A 123 -5.69 -3.90 17.71
CA MET A 123 -5.41 -5.31 17.43
C MET A 123 -6.05 -6.29 18.42
N ASN A 124 -6.44 -5.86 19.62
CA ASN A 124 -7.22 -6.66 20.58
C ASN A 124 -8.75 -6.54 20.37
N GLY A 125 -9.20 -5.89 19.29
CA GLY A 125 -10.62 -5.68 19.01
C GLY A 125 -11.28 -4.55 19.79
N HIS A 126 -10.56 -3.84 20.66
CA HIS A 126 -11.06 -2.62 21.28
C HIS A 126 -11.44 -1.60 20.21
N LYS A 127 -12.56 -0.90 20.41
CA LYS A 127 -13.18 -0.03 19.41
C LYS A 127 -13.15 1.42 19.89
N ILE A 128 -12.67 2.31 19.03
CA ILE A 128 -12.63 3.76 19.22
C ILE A 128 -13.48 4.38 18.11
N THR A 129 -14.53 5.12 18.48
CA THR A 129 -15.43 5.75 17.51
C THR A 129 -15.10 7.24 17.40
N VAL A 130 -14.65 7.67 16.22
CA VAL A 130 -14.32 9.07 15.90
C VAL A 130 -15.44 9.72 15.08
N SER A 131 -15.64 11.04 15.24
CA SER A 131 -16.49 11.83 14.35
C SER A 131 -15.65 12.49 13.27
N VAL A 132 -15.87 12.10 12.02
CA VAL A 132 -15.11 12.54 10.84
C VAL A 132 -16.08 12.94 9.72
N THR A 133 -15.56 13.50 8.64
CA THR A 133 -16.29 13.66 7.39
C THR A 133 -16.16 12.38 6.56
N SER A 134 -17.21 11.96 5.86
CA SER A 134 -17.18 10.78 4.99
C SER A 134 -16.10 10.85 3.90
N THR A 135 -15.66 12.06 3.57
CA THR A 135 -14.62 12.35 2.58
C THR A 135 -13.27 12.73 3.18
N ASP A 136 -13.08 12.66 4.51
CA ASP A 136 -11.78 12.94 5.14
C ASP A 136 -10.69 11.97 4.63
N GLN A 137 -9.46 12.47 4.44
CA GLN A 137 -8.33 11.64 4.01
C GLN A 137 -7.80 10.75 5.13
N THR A 138 -6.99 9.75 4.78
CA THR A 138 -6.37 8.82 5.74
C THR A 138 -5.65 9.54 6.89
N ASP A 139 -4.87 10.59 6.58
CA ASP A 139 -4.17 11.37 7.60
C ASP A 139 -5.15 12.13 8.52
N ASP A 140 -6.27 12.63 8.00
CA ASP A 140 -7.27 13.35 8.80
C ASP A 140 -7.95 12.40 9.79
N VAL A 141 -8.28 11.18 9.36
CA VAL A 141 -8.84 10.13 10.24
C VAL A 141 -7.80 9.65 11.24
N LEU A 142 -6.53 9.52 10.85
CA LEU A 142 -5.43 9.14 11.74
C LEU A 142 -5.23 10.18 12.85
N GLU A 143 -5.22 11.46 12.48
CA GLU A 143 -5.12 12.57 13.42
C GLU A 143 -6.35 12.64 14.35
N ALA A 144 -7.55 12.40 13.82
CA ALA A 144 -8.78 12.37 14.63
C ALA A 144 -8.76 11.25 15.69
N VAL A 145 -8.38 10.02 15.32
CA VAL A 145 -8.27 8.92 16.29
C VAL A 145 -7.13 9.17 17.27
N ALA A 146 -5.98 9.65 16.80
CA ALA A 146 -4.84 9.97 17.64
C ALA A 146 -5.18 11.04 18.68
N SER A 147 -5.89 12.09 18.28
CA SER A 147 -6.38 13.14 19.19
C SER A 147 -7.35 12.58 20.22
N GLN A 148 -8.25 11.67 19.83
CA GLN A 148 -9.24 11.09 20.75
C GLN A 148 -8.63 10.20 21.83
N ILE A 149 -7.50 9.53 21.53
CA ILE A 149 -6.78 8.70 22.51
C ILE A 149 -5.51 9.36 23.04
N GLU A 150 -5.33 10.65 22.79
CA GLU A 150 -4.24 11.48 23.32
C GLU A 150 -2.82 11.00 22.93
N ILE A 151 -2.63 10.54 21.69
CA ILE A 151 -1.27 10.34 21.14
C ILE A 151 -0.64 11.74 20.91
N PRO A 152 0.57 12.00 21.43
CA PRO A 152 1.29 13.24 21.14
C PRO A 152 1.53 13.44 19.65
N ASN A 153 1.43 14.68 19.16
CA ASN A 153 1.59 15.02 17.74
C ASN A 153 2.89 14.48 17.11
N ASP A 154 4.00 14.50 17.84
CA ASP A 154 5.29 13.99 17.36
C ASP A 154 5.32 12.45 17.17
N LEU A 155 4.34 11.74 17.72
CA LEU A 155 4.25 10.26 17.70
C LEU A 155 3.12 9.73 16.80
N VAL A 156 2.25 10.59 16.25
CA VAL A 156 1.06 10.18 15.47
C VAL A 156 1.43 9.30 14.28
N TYR A 157 2.42 9.72 13.50
CA TYR A 157 2.79 9.06 12.24
C TYR A 157 3.74 7.87 12.38
N TYR A 158 4.06 7.47 13.61
CA TYR A 158 4.59 6.13 13.89
C TYR A 158 3.49 5.06 13.76
N PHE A 159 2.23 5.48 13.73
CA PHE A 159 1.08 4.64 13.48
C PHE A 159 0.52 4.92 12.08
N GLY A 160 -0.28 3.98 11.61
CA GLY A 160 -1.01 4.09 10.35
C GLY A 160 -2.34 3.38 10.45
N ILE A 161 -3.18 3.64 9.46
CA ILE A 161 -4.50 3.03 9.34
C ILE A 161 -4.42 1.87 8.35
N TYR A 162 -4.93 0.71 8.76
CA TYR A 162 -4.94 -0.51 7.98
C TYR A 162 -6.37 -0.99 7.75
N LEU A 163 -6.64 -1.47 6.55
CA LEU A 163 -7.83 -2.27 6.27
C LEU A 163 -7.52 -3.71 6.66
N VAL A 164 -8.37 -4.28 7.50
CA VAL A 164 -8.22 -5.62 8.06
C VAL A 164 -9.50 -6.40 7.84
N ARG A 165 -9.38 -7.63 7.35
CA ARG A 165 -10.51 -8.55 7.18
C ARG A 165 -10.63 -9.42 8.42
N LYS A 166 -11.84 -9.50 8.98
CA LYS A 166 -12.15 -10.46 10.03
C LYS A 166 -12.33 -11.85 9.41
N GLU A 167 -11.56 -12.81 9.89
CA GLU A 167 -11.70 -14.24 9.62
C GLU A 167 -12.30 -14.91 10.88
N GLU A 168 -12.65 -16.20 10.82
CA GLU A 168 -13.36 -16.92 11.91
C GLU A 168 -12.70 -16.70 13.28
N ASP A 169 -11.38 -16.95 13.37
CA ASP A 169 -10.60 -16.83 14.60
C ASP A 169 -9.45 -15.81 14.51
N SER A 170 -9.41 -14.99 13.45
CA SER A 170 -8.24 -14.14 13.17
C SER A 170 -8.56 -12.84 12.43
N MET A 171 -7.55 -11.98 12.33
CA MET A 171 -7.60 -10.72 11.60
C MET A 171 -6.55 -10.72 10.49
N ALA A 172 -6.95 -10.81 9.24
CA ALA A 172 -6.03 -10.74 8.11
C ALA A 172 -5.80 -9.27 7.71
N ILE A 173 -4.55 -8.80 7.77
CA ILE A 173 -4.20 -7.50 7.22
C ILE A 173 -4.42 -7.56 5.70
N VAL A 174 -5.23 -6.65 5.17
CA VAL A 174 -5.47 -6.53 3.73
C VAL A 174 -4.44 -5.59 3.14
N ARG A 175 -4.32 -4.38 3.70
CA ARG A 175 -3.35 -3.35 3.28
C ARG A 175 -3.31 -2.17 4.25
N LYS A 176 -2.23 -1.39 4.19
CA LYS A 176 -2.16 -0.02 4.73
C LYS A 176 -2.93 0.93 3.79
N MET A 177 -3.76 1.80 4.36
CA MET A 177 -4.43 2.84 3.58
C MET A 177 -3.42 3.92 3.18
N GLN A 178 -3.53 4.41 1.94
CA GLN A 178 -2.69 5.46 1.38
C GLN A 178 -3.23 6.84 1.75
N ASP A 179 -2.36 7.84 1.74
CA ASP A 179 -2.67 9.21 2.17
C ASP A 179 -3.83 9.84 1.37
N PHE A 180 -3.98 9.50 0.09
CA PHE A 180 -5.07 10.01 -0.77
C PHE A 180 -6.43 9.35 -0.55
N GLU A 181 -6.50 8.21 0.14
CA GLU A 181 -7.76 7.49 0.33
C GLU A 181 -8.65 8.18 1.37
N SER A 182 -9.97 8.06 1.20
CA SER A 182 -10.92 8.20 2.31
C SER A 182 -11.10 6.82 2.99
N PRO A 183 -10.75 6.68 4.28
CA PRO A 183 -10.97 5.44 5.01
C PRO A 183 -12.44 5.01 5.05
N PHE A 184 -13.38 5.96 5.16
CA PHE A 184 -14.81 5.69 5.17
C PHE A 184 -15.29 5.09 3.84
N ILE A 185 -14.95 5.74 2.72
CA ILE A 185 -15.31 5.26 1.37
C ILE A 185 -14.68 3.90 1.09
N SER A 186 -13.41 3.73 1.46
CA SER A 186 -12.65 2.51 1.24
C SER A 186 -13.23 1.33 2.04
N LEU A 187 -13.59 1.56 3.31
CA LEU A 187 -14.25 0.56 4.15
C LEU A 187 -15.63 0.18 3.60
N ARG A 188 -16.45 1.18 3.24
CA ARG A 188 -17.79 0.95 2.68
C ARG A 188 -17.72 0.12 1.40
N THR A 189 -16.78 0.44 0.52
CA THR A 189 -16.57 -0.28 -0.74
C THR A 189 -16.11 -1.71 -0.49
N ALA A 190 -15.15 -1.92 0.41
CA ALA A 190 -14.65 -3.26 0.76
C ALA A 190 -15.72 -4.17 1.39
N ASN A 191 -16.74 -3.59 2.03
CA ASN A 191 -17.82 -4.32 2.68
C ASN A 191 -19.07 -4.53 1.80
N LYS A 192 -19.08 -4.07 0.54
CA LYS A 192 -20.21 -4.30 -0.39
C LYS A 192 -20.46 -5.80 -0.63
N ASP A 193 -19.41 -6.60 -0.75
CA ASP A 193 -19.48 -8.02 -1.13
C ASP A 193 -19.41 -8.99 0.07
N LYS A 194 -20.22 -8.74 1.11
CA LYS A 194 -20.39 -9.59 2.32
C LYS A 194 -19.12 -9.83 3.17
N GLY A 195 -17.99 -9.19 2.86
CA GLY A 195 -16.80 -9.21 3.71
C GLY A 195 -17.01 -8.41 4.99
N ILE A 196 -16.47 -8.89 6.12
CA ILE A 196 -16.41 -8.12 7.37
C ILE A 196 -15.02 -7.51 7.47
N ASN A 197 -14.82 -6.36 6.81
CA ASN A 197 -13.60 -5.58 6.96
C ASN A 197 -13.77 -4.51 8.05
N ARG A 198 -12.66 -4.14 8.65
CA ARG A 198 -12.52 -3.14 9.72
C ARG A 198 -11.32 -2.26 9.44
N ILE A 199 -11.37 -1.05 10.00
CA ILE A 199 -10.24 -0.14 10.03
C ILE A 199 -9.49 -0.34 11.34
N VAL A 200 -8.16 -0.50 11.28
CA VAL A 200 -7.33 -0.77 12.45
C VAL A 200 -6.19 0.23 12.55
N LEU A 201 -5.98 0.79 13.75
CA LEU A 201 -4.79 1.55 14.10
C LEU A 201 -3.65 0.58 14.46
N ARG A 202 -2.53 0.63 13.74
CA ARG A 202 -1.38 -0.27 13.95
C ARG A 202 -0.08 0.53 13.79
N LYS A 203 0.99 0.09 14.46
CA LYS A 203 2.37 0.55 14.20
C LYS A 203 2.66 0.49 12.68
N SER A 204 3.36 1.50 12.16
CA SER A 204 3.62 1.66 10.71
C SER A 204 5.08 1.97 10.40
N TYR A 205 6.00 1.32 11.11
CA TYR A 205 7.43 1.34 10.87
C TYR A 205 8.03 -0.05 11.11
N TRP A 206 9.22 -0.30 10.55
CA TRP A 206 9.87 -1.60 10.47
C TRP A 206 11.06 -1.72 11.41
N ASP A 207 11.85 -0.66 11.58
CA ASP A 207 13.01 -0.67 12.46
C ASP A 207 12.59 -0.65 13.93
N SER A 208 12.87 -1.74 14.64
CA SER A 208 12.56 -1.88 16.08
C SER A 208 13.29 -0.88 16.97
N SER A 209 14.32 -0.18 16.48
CA SER A 209 14.94 0.92 17.24
C SER A 209 13.97 2.07 17.49
N LEU A 210 13.00 2.26 16.59
CA LEU A 210 11.98 3.32 16.71
C LEU A 210 10.96 3.04 17.81
N ASP A 211 10.94 1.84 18.38
CA ASP A 211 10.12 1.56 19.56
C ASP A 211 10.52 2.47 20.72
N ASP A 212 11.82 2.81 20.85
CA ASP A 212 12.35 3.60 21.97
C ASP A 212 11.71 5.00 22.05
N GLU A 213 11.31 5.58 20.92
CA GLU A 213 10.55 6.85 20.84
C GLU A 213 9.14 6.76 21.46
N LEU A 214 8.60 5.54 21.58
CA LEU A 214 7.20 5.29 21.95
C LEU A 214 7.05 4.65 23.32
N LEU A 215 8.12 4.12 23.93
CA LEU A 215 8.02 3.37 25.20
C LEU A 215 7.80 4.27 26.43
N ASP A 216 8.11 5.56 26.34
CA ASP A 216 7.98 6.51 27.47
C ASP A 216 6.61 7.19 27.54
N ASN A 217 5.83 7.17 26.46
CA ASN A 217 4.45 7.64 26.48
C ASN A 217 3.48 6.47 26.78
N LYS A 218 2.60 6.66 27.76
CA LYS A 218 1.69 5.60 28.26
C LYS A 218 0.73 5.07 27.18
N VAL A 219 0.24 5.94 26.29
CA VAL A 219 -0.73 5.58 25.23
C VAL A 219 -0.01 4.74 24.19
N THR A 220 1.12 5.23 23.66
CA THR A 220 1.88 4.53 22.62
C THR A 220 2.50 3.23 23.13
N LEU A 221 2.97 3.21 24.38
CA LEU A 221 3.39 1.99 25.08
C LEU A 221 2.26 0.95 25.10
N ASN A 222 1.04 1.37 25.42
CA ASN A 222 -0.11 0.48 25.46
C ASN A 222 -0.51 -0.03 24.05
N LEU A 223 -0.44 0.81 23.03
CA LEU A 223 -0.71 0.42 21.64
C LEU A 223 0.29 -0.64 21.15
N LEU A 224 1.60 -0.42 21.37
CA LEU A 224 2.63 -1.40 21.04
C LEU A 224 2.45 -2.70 21.84
N PHE A 225 2.12 -2.60 23.12
CA PHE A 225 1.86 -3.77 23.97
C PHE A 225 0.69 -4.60 23.45
N VAL A 226 -0.46 -3.99 23.17
CA VAL A 226 -1.66 -4.65 22.64
C VAL A 226 -1.37 -5.35 21.30
N GLN A 227 -0.66 -4.68 20.40
CA GLN A 227 -0.26 -5.27 19.14
C GLN A 227 0.70 -6.46 19.33
N THR A 228 1.70 -6.31 20.20
CA THR A 228 2.71 -7.37 20.43
C THR A 228 2.09 -8.61 21.06
N VAL A 229 1.15 -8.45 22.00
CA VAL A 229 0.37 -9.56 22.57
C VAL A 229 -0.39 -10.29 21.46
N ASN A 230 -1.09 -9.56 20.59
CA ASN A 230 -1.81 -10.16 19.48
C ASN A 230 -0.88 -10.90 18.49
N ASP A 231 0.25 -10.29 18.13
CA ASP A 231 1.22 -10.89 17.22
C ASP A 231 1.84 -12.17 17.83
N LEU A 232 2.02 -12.25 19.16
CA LEU A 232 2.44 -13.48 19.86
C LEU A 232 1.36 -14.56 19.91
N GLU A 233 0.13 -14.20 20.28
CA GLU A 233 -1.00 -15.13 20.37
C GLU A 233 -1.29 -15.80 19.02
N ARG A 234 -1.04 -15.08 17.92
CA ARG A 234 -1.20 -15.58 16.55
C ARG A 234 0.02 -16.34 16.02
N GLY A 235 1.08 -16.45 16.81
CA GLY A 235 2.34 -17.11 16.40
C GLY A 235 3.13 -16.34 15.34
N TRP A 236 2.92 -15.03 15.21
CA TRP A 236 3.74 -14.20 14.31
C TRP A 236 5.12 -13.95 14.88
N ILE A 237 5.19 -13.80 16.20
CA ILE A 237 6.44 -13.75 16.97
C ILE A 237 6.67 -15.13 17.57
N LEU A 238 7.86 -15.68 17.41
CA LEU A 238 8.20 -17.00 17.93
C LEU A 238 8.91 -16.89 19.28
N ALA A 239 8.40 -17.64 20.25
CA ALA A 239 8.93 -17.71 21.60
C ALA A 239 8.92 -19.16 22.10
N THR A 240 9.93 -19.55 22.88
CA THR A 240 9.98 -20.85 23.56
C THR A 240 8.99 -20.90 24.74
N PRO A 241 8.63 -22.09 25.25
CA PRO A 241 7.75 -22.21 26.41
C PRO A 241 8.21 -21.42 27.64
N ASP A 242 9.52 -21.39 27.91
CA ASP A 242 10.09 -20.63 29.02
C ASP A 242 10.00 -19.12 28.80
N GLN A 243 10.24 -18.66 27.56
CA GLN A 243 10.06 -17.25 27.19
C GLN A 243 8.60 -16.85 27.37
N LEU A 244 7.64 -17.65 26.89
CA LEU A 244 6.21 -17.41 27.09
C LEU A 244 5.83 -17.38 28.58
N LYS A 245 6.38 -18.28 29.40
CA LYS A 245 6.17 -18.28 30.86
C LYS A 245 6.72 -17.00 31.50
N HIS A 246 7.88 -16.53 31.08
CA HIS A 246 8.44 -15.26 31.55
C HIS A 246 7.55 -14.07 31.16
N MET A 247 7.10 -14.01 29.91
CA MET A 247 6.22 -12.94 29.42
C MET A 247 4.89 -12.91 30.16
N LYS A 248 4.28 -14.07 30.45
CA LYS A 248 3.07 -14.15 31.29
C LYS A 248 3.28 -13.53 32.68
N LYS A 249 4.46 -13.69 33.29
CA LYS A 249 4.81 -13.03 34.56
C LYS A 249 4.93 -11.51 34.43
N LEU A 250 5.44 -11.02 33.30
CA LEU A 250 5.52 -9.58 33.03
C LEU A 250 4.12 -8.97 32.87
N VAL A 251 3.22 -9.66 32.15
CA VAL A 251 1.81 -9.27 32.03
C VAL A 251 1.13 -9.22 33.40
N SER A 252 1.28 -10.26 34.23
CA SER A 252 0.65 -10.29 35.57
C SER A 252 1.15 -9.20 36.51
N ARG A 253 2.36 -8.66 36.28
CA ARG A 253 2.94 -7.55 37.05
C ARG A 253 2.62 -6.17 36.48
N GLY A 254 1.96 -6.10 35.32
CA GLY A 254 1.73 -4.84 34.61
C GLY A 254 3.00 -4.22 33.99
N SER A 255 4.09 -4.98 33.88
CA SER A 255 5.41 -4.54 33.40
C SER A 255 5.46 -4.48 31.86
N LYS A 256 4.65 -3.61 31.25
CA LYS A 256 4.50 -3.50 29.78
C LYS A 256 5.79 -3.08 29.07
N LYS A 257 6.58 -2.20 29.69
CA LYS A 257 7.84 -1.72 29.10
C LYS A 257 8.88 -2.83 29.03
N GLU A 258 9.03 -3.60 30.11
CA GLU A 258 9.90 -4.78 30.16
C GLU A 258 9.40 -5.86 29.20
N TYR A 259 8.08 -6.06 29.11
CA TYR A 259 7.48 -6.99 28.15
C TYR A 259 7.89 -6.66 26.72
N LEU A 260 7.79 -5.39 26.31
CA LEU A 260 8.17 -4.96 24.97
C LEU A 260 9.67 -5.03 24.72
N ARG A 261 10.50 -4.62 25.69
CA ARG A 261 11.96 -4.77 25.62
C ARG A 261 12.38 -6.22 25.43
N PHE A 262 11.73 -7.14 26.15
CA PHE A 262 11.97 -8.57 25.98
C PHE A 262 11.47 -9.06 24.62
N SER A 263 10.26 -8.64 24.21
CA SER A 263 9.65 -9.05 22.93
C SER A 263 10.51 -8.67 21.72
N ARG A 264 11.19 -7.52 21.76
CA ARG A 264 12.14 -7.08 20.72
C ARG A 264 13.28 -8.06 20.47
N THR A 265 13.62 -8.90 21.45
CA THR A 265 14.67 -9.93 21.32
C THR A 265 14.16 -11.23 20.69
N LEU A 266 12.85 -11.38 20.53
CA LEU A 266 12.23 -12.59 20.00
C LEU A 266 12.25 -12.63 18.48
N LYS A 267 12.29 -13.84 17.94
CA LYS A 267 12.33 -14.05 16.50
C LYS A 267 11.04 -13.56 15.86
N TYR A 268 11.18 -12.81 14.76
CA TYR A 268 10.08 -12.20 14.01
C TYR A 268 9.32 -11.07 14.73
N TYR A 269 9.88 -10.49 15.81
CA TYR A 269 9.34 -9.23 16.35
C TYR A 269 9.32 -8.14 15.28
N GLY A 270 8.17 -7.50 15.09
CA GLY A 270 7.97 -6.45 14.08
C GLY A 270 7.76 -6.96 12.65
N TYR A 271 7.62 -8.27 12.43
CA TYR A 271 7.33 -8.82 11.10
C TYR A 271 5.83 -8.89 10.83
N ILE A 272 5.46 -8.77 9.56
CA ILE A 272 4.15 -9.18 9.04
C ILE A 272 4.29 -10.58 8.45
N GLN A 273 3.47 -11.52 8.94
CA GLN A 273 3.43 -12.88 8.41
C GLN A 273 2.33 -13.00 7.35
N PHE A 274 2.62 -13.76 6.29
CA PHE A 274 1.66 -14.05 5.22
C PHE A 274 1.10 -15.46 5.35
N LYS A 275 -0.01 -15.73 4.66
CA LYS A 275 -0.58 -17.06 4.52
C LYS A 275 0.40 -17.97 3.76
N PRO A 276 0.31 -19.30 3.96
CA PRO A 276 1.09 -20.26 3.18
C PRO A 276 0.93 -20.03 1.67
N CYS A 277 2.05 -19.97 0.97
CA CYS A 277 2.13 -19.67 -0.46
C CYS A 277 3.14 -20.59 -1.16
N LEU A 278 3.29 -20.41 -2.47
CA LEU A 278 4.25 -21.16 -3.29
C LEU A 278 5.35 -20.23 -3.79
N THR A 279 6.57 -20.76 -3.90
CA THR A 279 7.70 -20.07 -4.52
C THR A 279 8.51 -21.04 -5.38
N ASP A 280 9.27 -20.51 -6.32
CA ASP A 280 10.23 -21.25 -7.14
C ASP A 280 11.61 -21.42 -6.49
N TYR A 281 11.77 -20.97 -5.24
CA TYR A 281 13.00 -21.07 -4.47
C TYR A 281 12.85 -21.93 -3.20
N PRO A 282 13.79 -22.86 -2.91
CA PRO A 282 15.00 -23.18 -3.69
C PRO A 282 14.70 -23.98 -4.97
N SER A 283 13.52 -24.58 -5.05
CA SER A 283 13.02 -25.35 -6.20
C SER A 283 11.59 -24.94 -6.57
N PRO A 284 11.13 -25.20 -7.80
CA PRO A 284 9.75 -24.96 -8.23
C PRO A 284 8.71 -25.53 -7.25
N ASN A 285 7.62 -24.80 -7.04
CA ASN A 285 6.48 -25.21 -6.20
C ASN A 285 6.85 -25.50 -4.73
N THR A 286 7.90 -24.87 -4.20
CA THR A 286 8.23 -24.95 -2.78
C THR A 286 7.14 -24.25 -1.96
N ARG A 287 6.52 -24.97 -1.02
CA ARG A 287 5.55 -24.40 -0.09
C ARG A 287 6.26 -23.67 1.04
N VAL A 288 5.91 -22.40 1.24
CA VAL A 288 6.54 -21.55 2.26
C VAL A 288 5.52 -20.74 3.04
N VAL A 289 5.91 -20.33 4.24
CA VAL A 289 5.29 -19.19 4.94
C VAL A 289 6.26 -18.02 4.82
N ALA A 290 5.87 -17.01 4.07
CA ALA A 290 6.66 -15.80 3.91
C ALA A 290 6.41 -14.81 5.07
N ALA A 291 7.40 -13.98 5.38
CA ALA A 291 7.29 -12.87 6.33
C ALA A 291 8.11 -11.67 5.87
N SER A 292 7.59 -10.45 6.06
CA SER A 292 8.32 -9.21 5.80
C SER A 292 8.61 -8.49 7.11
N GLY A 293 9.86 -8.06 7.31
CA GLY A 293 10.30 -7.33 8.49
C GLY A 293 11.81 -7.33 8.59
N GLY A 294 12.40 -6.56 9.52
CA GLY A 294 13.85 -6.59 9.72
C GLY A 294 14.70 -6.26 8.48
N ARG A 295 14.15 -5.47 7.53
CA ARG A 295 14.76 -5.16 6.22
C ARG A 295 14.99 -6.40 5.36
N GLU A 296 14.12 -7.39 5.49
CA GLU A 296 14.18 -8.63 4.71
C GLU A 296 12.79 -9.19 4.39
N LEU A 297 12.76 -10.02 3.35
CA LEU A 297 11.73 -11.00 3.12
C LEU A 297 12.28 -12.37 3.54
N ASN A 298 11.55 -13.07 4.40
CA ASN A 298 11.96 -14.36 4.96
C ASN A 298 11.00 -15.45 4.48
N PHE A 299 11.52 -16.59 4.05
CA PHE A 299 10.76 -17.79 3.72
C PHE A 299 11.02 -18.88 4.75
N ARG A 300 9.95 -19.38 5.37
CA ARG A 300 10.00 -20.58 6.21
C ARG A 300 9.51 -21.79 5.44
N VAL A 301 10.38 -22.78 5.28
CA VAL A 301 10.12 -24.06 4.62
C VAL A 301 10.10 -25.16 5.66
N GLN A 302 9.00 -25.93 5.73
CA GLN A 302 8.96 -27.14 6.54
C GLN A 302 9.61 -28.29 5.75
N VAL A 303 10.69 -28.89 6.28
CA VAL A 303 11.38 -30.03 5.70
C VAL A 303 11.46 -31.14 6.75
N GLY A 304 10.54 -32.11 6.67
CA GLY A 304 10.35 -33.09 7.74
C GLY A 304 9.94 -32.41 9.04
N ASP A 305 10.66 -32.69 10.14
CA ASP A 305 10.44 -32.06 11.44
C ASP A 305 11.24 -30.75 11.63
N GLN A 306 12.03 -30.33 10.63
CA GLN A 306 12.85 -29.13 10.71
C GLN A 306 12.27 -27.97 9.89
N VAL A 307 12.38 -26.76 10.42
CA VAL A 307 12.11 -25.52 9.69
C VAL A 307 13.42 -25.00 9.13
N LYS A 308 13.50 -24.85 7.81
CA LYS A 308 14.60 -24.15 7.11
C LYS A 308 14.16 -22.75 6.69
N GLU A 309 15.12 -21.84 6.60
CA GLU A 309 14.86 -20.44 6.32
C GLU A 309 15.64 -19.95 5.10
N GLY A 310 14.96 -19.20 4.23
CA GLY A 310 15.57 -18.37 3.19
C GLY A 310 15.43 -16.90 3.57
N ILE A 311 16.53 -16.15 3.59
CA ILE A 311 16.55 -14.74 3.98
C ILE A 311 16.96 -13.90 2.78
N PHE A 312 16.10 -12.94 2.39
CA PHE A 312 16.30 -12.05 1.26
C PHE A 312 16.34 -10.60 1.76
N LYS A 313 17.54 -10.03 1.86
CA LYS A 313 17.72 -8.63 2.29
C LYS A 313 17.19 -7.69 1.23
N ILE A 314 16.40 -6.69 1.63
CA ILE A 314 15.83 -5.73 0.66
C ILE A 314 16.91 -5.00 -0.12
N THR A 315 18.07 -4.71 0.49
CA THR A 315 19.19 -4.01 -0.16
C THR A 315 19.78 -4.80 -1.32
N ARG A 316 19.57 -6.12 -1.36
CA ARG A 316 20.05 -7.00 -2.45
C ARG A 316 18.98 -7.27 -3.51
N MET A 317 17.80 -6.69 -3.37
CA MET A 317 16.76 -6.74 -4.40
C MET A 317 17.00 -5.57 -5.34
N ARG A 318 17.12 -5.82 -6.64
CA ARG A 318 17.28 -4.74 -7.63
C ARG A 318 15.95 -4.09 -7.97
N CYS A 319 14.95 -4.93 -8.22
CA CYS A 319 13.59 -4.52 -8.50
C CYS A 319 12.62 -5.66 -8.16
N TRP A 320 11.32 -5.35 -8.16
CA TRP A 320 10.27 -6.35 -8.10
C TRP A 320 9.08 -5.96 -8.97
N ARG A 321 8.26 -6.95 -9.30
CA ARG A 321 7.06 -6.78 -10.14
C ARG A 321 5.93 -7.65 -9.62
N ILE A 322 4.71 -7.23 -9.96
CA ILE A 322 3.50 -8.00 -9.71
C ILE A 322 2.91 -8.43 -11.04
N THR A 323 2.59 -9.71 -11.16
CA THR A 323 2.00 -10.31 -12.36
C THR A 323 0.76 -11.10 -11.99
N THR A 324 -0.18 -11.18 -12.92
CA THR A 324 -1.33 -12.05 -12.82
C THR A 324 -0.99 -13.39 -13.48
N VAL A 325 -1.14 -14.48 -12.73
CA VAL A 325 -0.90 -15.84 -13.20
C VAL A 325 -2.25 -16.52 -13.43
N TYR A 326 -2.46 -17.02 -14.64
CA TYR A 326 -3.64 -17.82 -14.98
C TYR A 326 -3.31 -19.30 -14.80
N PRO A 327 -4.15 -20.08 -14.08
CA PRO A 327 -3.97 -21.52 -13.99
C PRO A 327 -3.97 -22.12 -15.41
N LYS A 328 -2.96 -22.95 -15.74
CA LYS A 328 -2.96 -23.70 -17.00
C LYS A 328 -4.03 -24.80 -16.92
N GLU A 329 -4.84 -24.94 -17.97
CA GLU A 329 -5.80 -26.05 -18.07
C GLU A 329 -5.08 -27.39 -17.89
N GLY A 330 -5.46 -28.16 -16.86
CA GLY A 330 -4.94 -29.51 -16.60
C GLY A 330 -3.96 -29.66 -15.44
N GLU A 331 -3.44 -28.58 -14.83
CA GLU A 331 -2.62 -28.70 -13.61
C GLU A 331 -3.53 -28.67 -12.36
N SER A 332 -3.79 -29.86 -11.81
CA SER A 332 -4.50 -30.05 -10.55
C SER A 332 -3.65 -29.61 -9.35
N GLY A 333 -3.45 -28.30 -9.18
CA GLY A 333 -2.74 -27.71 -8.05
C GLY A 333 -3.70 -26.96 -7.12
N TYR A 334 -3.85 -27.45 -5.87
CA TYR A 334 -4.36 -26.90 -4.59
C TYR A 334 -5.44 -25.79 -4.50
N THR A 335 -5.76 -25.02 -5.54
CA THR A 335 -6.86 -24.05 -5.55
C THR A 335 -8.02 -24.59 -6.36
N LYS A 336 -9.12 -24.97 -5.68
CA LYS A 336 -10.41 -25.38 -6.27
C LYS A 336 -11.11 -24.28 -7.09
N SER A 337 -10.44 -23.15 -7.34
CA SER A 337 -10.98 -21.99 -8.02
C SER A 337 -10.09 -21.72 -9.22
N GLY A 338 -10.61 -21.85 -10.44
CA GLY A 338 -9.97 -21.42 -11.68
C GLY A 338 -9.80 -19.89 -11.78
N SER A 339 -9.69 -19.21 -10.64
CA SER A 339 -9.46 -17.77 -10.54
C SER A 339 -7.99 -17.45 -10.76
N ALA A 340 -7.73 -16.34 -11.44
CA ALA A 340 -6.40 -15.78 -11.57
C ALA A 340 -5.71 -15.62 -10.20
N GLN A 341 -4.43 -15.96 -10.13
CA GLN A 341 -3.58 -15.78 -8.96
C GLN A 341 -2.65 -14.58 -9.17
N LEU A 342 -2.12 -14.02 -8.09
CA LEU A 342 -1.10 -13.00 -8.16
C LEU A 342 0.27 -13.60 -7.85
N GLU A 343 1.28 -13.11 -8.53
CA GLU A 343 2.67 -13.43 -8.30
C GLU A 343 3.46 -12.16 -8.00
N LEU A 344 4.25 -12.20 -6.92
CA LEU A 344 5.31 -11.23 -6.65
C LEU A 344 6.63 -11.86 -7.08
N SER A 345 7.29 -11.23 -8.04
CA SER A 345 8.61 -11.64 -8.52
C SER A 345 9.62 -10.55 -8.20
N PHE A 346 10.79 -10.91 -7.65
CA PHE A 346 11.86 -9.97 -7.34
C PHE A 346 13.21 -10.45 -7.88
N GLU A 347 14.01 -9.54 -8.42
CA GLU A 347 15.36 -9.82 -8.91
C GLU A 347 16.35 -9.66 -7.76
N TYR A 348 16.98 -10.76 -7.36
CA TYR A 348 17.84 -10.82 -6.18
C TYR A 348 19.31 -11.07 -6.54
N LEU A 349 20.21 -10.28 -5.98
CA LEU A 349 21.65 -10.50 -6.08
C LEU A 349 22.06 -11.68 -5.19
N MET A 350 22.24 -12.85 -5.80
CA MET A 350 22.62 -14.09 -5.12
C MET A 350 24.09 -14.05 -4.67
N SER A 351 24.96 -13.62 -5.56
CA SER A 351 26.40 -13.40 -5.34
C SER A 351 26.88 -12.31 -6.29
N LYS A 352 28.16 -11.93 -6.22
CA LYS A 352 28.73 -10.91 -7.12
C LYS A 352 28.38 -11.25 -8.59
N ASP A 353 27.83 -10.28 -9.31
CA ASP A 353 27.43 -10.38 -10.72
C ASP A 353 26.39 -11.50 -11.03
N THR A 354 25.73 -12.06 -10.01
CA THR A 354 24.74 -13.14 -10.18
C THR A 354 23.37 -12.71 -9.68
N LEU A 355 22.55 -12.21 -10.59
CA LEU A 355 21.14 -11.89 -10.34
C LEU A 355 20.24 -13.09 -10.65
N ARG A 356 19.21 -13.30 -9.83
CA ARG A 356 18.19 -14.33 -10.05
C ARG A 356 16.82 -13.78 -9.71
N TRP A 357 15.86 -14.00 -10.61
CA TRP A 357 14.45 -13.79 -10.31
C TRP A 357 13.93 -14.91 -9.40
N ILE A 358 13.22 -14.51 -8.35
CA ILE A 358 12.53 -15.40 -7.43
C ILE A 358 11.06 -14.99 -7.42
N ALA A 359 10.17 -15.96 -7.64
CA ALA A 359 8.75 -15.77 -7.76
C ALA A 359 8.00 -16.33 -6.53
N ILE A 360 6.97 -15.62 -6.10
CA ILE A 360 6.06 -16.00 -5.02
C ILE A 360 4.63 -15.90 -5.52
N VAL A 361 3.94 -17.02 -5.63
CA VAL A 361 2.53 -17.07 -6.00
C VAL A 361 1.69 -17.05 -4.73
N SER A 362 0.93 -15.97 -4.54
CA SER A 362 0.17 -15.70 -3.31
C SER A 362 -1.00 -14.75 -3.54
N GLU A 363 -2.15 -15.01 -2.90
CA GLU A 363 -3.26 -14.04 -2.84
C GLU A 363 -2.86 -12.74 -2.14
N GLN A 364 -1.76 -12.75 -1.37
CA GLN A 364 -1.22 -11.60 -0.64
C GLN A 364 0.02 -10.99 -1.32
N ALA A 365 0.32 -11.35 -2.58
CA ALA A 365 1.46 -10.80 -3.32
C ALA A 365 1.50 -9.26 -3.31
N MET A 366 0.31 -8.63 -3.39
CA MET A 366 0.22 -7.18 -3.35
C MET A 366 0.54 -6.58 -1.98
N LEU A 367 0.09 -7.22 -0.90
CA LEU A 367 0.47 -6.81 0.46
C LEU A 367 1.99 -6.99 0.66
N MET A 368 2.59 -8.06 0.15
CA MET A 368 4.03 -8.27 0.19
C MET A 368 4.78 -7.13 -0.53
N SER A 369 4.33 -6.75 -1.74
CA SER A 369 4.89 -5.60 -2.49
C SER A 369 4.80 -4.29 -1.71
N MET A 370 3.66 -4.03 -1.05
CA MET A 370 3.50 -2.86 -0.18
C MET A 370 4.46 -2.88 1.01
N CYS A 371 4.74 -4.05 1.59
CA CYS A 371 5.71 -4.20 2.67
C CYS A 371 7.13 -3.92 2.19
N LEU A 372 7.53 -4.43 1.01
CA LEU A 372 8.83 -4.15 0.40
C LEU A 372 9.00 -2.66 0.15
N GLN A 373 8.03 -2.01 -0.49
CA GLN A 373 8.06 -0.57 -0.73
C GLN A 373 8.22 0.20 0.57
N SER A 374 7.41 -0.11 1.59
CA SER A 374 7.44 0.60 2.87
C SER A 374 8.76 0.42 3.62
N MET A 375 9.41 -0.75 3.53
CA MET A 375 10.74 -0.96 4.11
C MET A 375 11.82 -0.15 3.38
N VAL A 376 11.72 -0.04 2.04
CA VAL A 376 12.63 0.79 1.24
C VAL A 376 12.44 2.27 1.55
N ASP A 377 11.19 2.75 1.61
CA ASP A 377 10.87 4.14 1.94
C ASP A 377 11.46 4.53 3.31
N GLU A 378 11.33 3.66 4.32
CA GLU A 378 11.91 3.88 5.64
C GLU A 378 13.45 3.89 5.60
N LEU A 379 14.07 3.01 4.82
CA LEU A 379 15.52 2.97 4.65
C LEU A 379 16.04 4.26 4.00
N ILE A 380 15.38 4.73 2.94
CA ILE A 380 15.70 5.99 2.26
C ILE A 380 15.50 7.18 3.21
N MET A 381 14.39 7.21 3.95
CA MET A 381 14.12 8.25 4.94
C MET A 381 15.26 8.34 5.97
N LYS A 382 15.70 7.21 6.52
CA LYS A 382 16.80 7.15 7.48
C LYS A 382 18.14 7.58 6.85
N LYS A 383 18.45 7.12 5.63
CA LYS A 383 19.69 7.52 4.91
C LYS A 383 19.74 9.03 4.68
N GLN A 384 18.60 9.66 4.43
CA GLN A 384 18.48 11.11 4.24
C GLN A 384 18.42 11.89 5.56
N GLY A 385 18.51 11.24 6.73
CA GLY A 385 18.37 11.88 8.03
C GLY A 385 16.99 12.49 8.27
N LYS A 386 15.98 12.06 7.52
CA LYS A 386 14.59 12.52 7.67
C LYS A 386 13.91 11.79 8.83
N ARG A 387 12.89 12.44 9.39
CA ARG A 387 12.01 11.89 10.43
C ARG A 387 10.60 11.67 9.88
N PHE A 388 9.78 10.94 10.63
CA PHE A 388 8.35 10.89 10.37
C PHE A 388 7.75 12.30 10.36
N LYS A 389 6.81 12.52 9.44
CA LYS A 389 5.99 13.74 9.40
C LYS A 389 5.20 13.89 10.70
N ARG A 390 4.76 15.11 10.98
CA ARG A 390 3.91 15.45 12.13
C ARG A 390 2.68 16.21 11.64
N PRO A 391 1.58 16.24 12.41
CA PRO A 391 0.37 16.94 12.01
C PRO A 391 0.62 18.41 11.62
N GLN A 392 1.54 19.09 12.32
CA GLN A 392 1.90 20.48 12.02
C GLN A 392 2.58 20.66 10.66
N ASP A 393 3.29 19.64 10.16
CA ASP A 393 4.01 19.72 8.88
C ASP A 393 3.00 19.77 7.70
N ARG A 394 1.81 19.19 7.86
CA ARG A 394 0.70 19.28 6.88
C ARG A 394 0.04 20.66 6.86
N LEU A 395 -0.12 21.29 8.01
CA LEU A 395 -0.72 22.63 8.12
C LEU A 395 0.14 23.67 7.39
N GLN A 396 1.47 23.59 7.53
CA GLN A 396 2.40 24.52 6.85
C GLN A 396 2.33 24.39 5.32
N GLN A 397 2.15 23.18 4.80
CA GLN A 397 1.95 22.95 3.36
C GLN A 397 0.63 23.53 2.84
N LYS A 398 -0.45 23.44 3.63
CA LYS A 398 -1.75 24.05 3.28
C LYS A 398 -1.68 25.59 3.32
N SER A 399 -0.99 26.16 4.30
CA SER A 399 -0.83 27.63 4.44
C SER A 399 -0.01 28.27 3.33
N GLN A 400 0.99 27.57 2.79
CA GLN A 400 1.81 28.07 1.67
C GLN A 400 1.09 27.98 0.31
N LYS A 401 0.03 27.19 0.16
CA LYS A 401 -0.63 26.88 -1.12
C LYS A 401 -2.11 27.32 -1.18
N GLY A 402 -2.47 28.44 -0.54
CA GLY A 402 -3.82 29.03 -0.60
C GLY A 402 -4.22 29.51 -2.00
N GLY A 403 -4.58 28.58 -2.90
CA GLY A 403 -5.17 28.82 -4.21
C GLY A 403 -6.66 28.44 -4.22
N LYS A 404 -7.51 29.30 -4.79
CA LYS A 404 -8.98 29.24 -4.83
C LYS A 404 -9.55 27.84 -5.20
N PRO A 405 -10.76 27.50 -4.71
CA PRO A 405 -11.46 26.29 -5.14
C PRO A 405 -11.74 26.32 -6.65
N LEU A 406 -11.60 25.16 -7.28
CA LEU A 406 -11.84 24.93 -8.70
C LEU A 406 -13.30 25.25 -9.04
N SER A 407 -13.53 26.20 -9.94
CA SER A 407 -14.83 26.42 -10.57
C SER A 407 -15.08 25.41 -11.72
N PRO A 408 -16.34 25.10 -12.06
CA PRO A 408 -16.66 24.24 -13.20
C PRO A 408 -16.34 24.98 -14.51
N ILE A 409 -15.64 24.33 -15.46
CA ILE A 409 -15.23 24.97 -16.72
C ILE A 409 -15.85 24.29 -17.96
N ASP A 410 -16.55 25.16 -18.70
CA ASP A 410 -17.10 25.10 -20.07
C ASP A 410 -16.06 24.69 -21.15
N PRO A 411 -16.46 24.09 -22.30
CA PRO A 411 -15.52 23.53 -23.27
C PRO A 411 -15.34 24.40 -24.52
N SER A 412 -14.09 24.79 -24.84
CA SER A 412 -13.72 25.08 -26.25
C SER A 412 -12.19 25.01 -26.48
N GLY A 413 -11.80 24.42 -27.64
CA GLY A 413 -10.44 24.43 -28.24
C GLY A 413 -9.37 23.58 -27.53
N GLU A 414 -8.35 22.95 -28.11
CA GLU A 414 -7.80 22.92 -29.47
C GLU A 414 -6.86 21.70 -29.64
N LYS A 415 -6.30 21.55 -30.85
CA LYS A 415 -5.71 20.36 -31.49
C LYS A 415 -4.18 20.30 -31.41
N SER A 416 -3.62 19.09 -31.29
CA SER A 416 -2.31 18.73 -31.86
C SER A 416 -2.12 17.20 -31.93
N LYS A 417 -1.55 16.73 -33.05
CA LYS A 417 -1.31 15.32 -33.41
C LYS A 417 0.17 14.96 -33.20
N MET A 418 0.46 13.77 -32.68
CA MET A 418 1.71 13.04 -32.96
C MET A 418 1.52 11.54 -32.71
N ASN A 419 2.08 10.71 -33.60
CA ASN A 419 2.05 9.24 -33.58
C ASN A 419 3.33 8.69 -32.93
N GLY A 420 3.21 7.60 -32.19
CA GLY A 420 4.33 6.78 -31.71
C GLY A 420 3.85 5.43 -31.18
N LYS A 421 4.39 4.33 -31.73
CA LYS A 421 4.01 2.93 -31.52
C LYS A 421 4.33 2.43 -30.10
N GLY A 422 3.45 1.59 -29.56
CA GLY A 422 3.56 0.98 -28.22
C GLY A 422 4.31 -0.35 -28.18
N GLU A 423 4.93 -0.62 -27.02
CA GLU A 423 5.47 -1.90 -26.58
C GLU A 423 4.78 -2.34 -25.28
N ASN A 424 4.64 -3.66 -25.12
CA ASN A 424 3.78 -4.36 -24.16
C ASN A 424 4.18 -4.22 -22.69
N GLY A 425 3.15 -4.27 -21.82
CA GLY A 425 3.21 -3.97 -20.39
C GLY A 425 3.82 -5.04 -19.51
N VAL A 426 5.10 -4.86 -19.19
CA VAL A 426 5.73 -5.33 -17.95
C VAL A 426 6.29 -4.08 -17.28
N THR A 427 5.97 -3.86 -16.01
CA THR A 427 6.44 -2.69 -15.26
C THR A 427 7.17 -3.14 -14.01
N GLU A 428 8.45 -2.81 -13.95
CA GLU A 428 9.37 -3.09 -12.86
C GLU A 428 9.36 -1.92 -11.86
N ASN A 429 9.64 -2.22 -10.59
CA ASN A 429 9.79 -1.20 -9.55
C ASN A 429 11.29 -1.05 -9.22
N ASP A 430 11.94 -0.07 -9.83
CA ASP A 430 13.39 0.20 -9.70
C ASP A 430 13.70 1.07 -8.47
N ALA A 431 13.35 0.58 -7.29
CA ALA A 431 13.45 1.34 -6.04
C ALA A 431 14.90 1.68 -5.59
N PHE A 432 15.92 1.26 -6.35
CA PHE A 432 17.34 1.39 -6.04
C PHE A 432 18.14 2.24 -7.04
N GLU A 433 17.51 2.87 -8.03
CA GLU A 433 18.23 3.83 -8.90
C GLU A 433 18.84 4.96 -8.05
N GLY A 434 20.18 4.95 -7.92
CA GLY A 434 20.95 5.92 -7.14
C GLY A 434 21.61 5.40 -5.85
N ILE A 435 21.54 4.10 -5.55
CA ILE A 435 22.32 3.48 -4.46
C ILE A 435 23.54 2.78 -5.05
N GLY A 436 24.75 3.29 -4.77
CA GLY A 436 26.00 2.75 -5.31
C GLY A 436 26.42 1.45 -4.63
N ASP A 437 27.28 0.69 -5.30
CA ASP A 437 27.77 -0.62 -4.83
C ASP A 437 28.48 -0.57 -3.46
N ASP A 438 28.99 0.60 -3.05
CA ASP A 438 29.61 0.81 -1.73
C ASP A 438 28.58 0.93 -0.59
N ASP A 439 27.28 1.00 -0.91
CA ASP A 439 26.15 1.10 0.02
C ASP A 439 25.31 -0.21 0.10
N LEU A 440 25.76 -1.30 -0.54
CA LEU A 440 25.20 -2.67 -0.48
C LEU A 440 25.84 -3.52 0.63
#